data_AF-A0A966KX08-F1
#
_entry.id   AF-A0A966KX08-F1
#
_cell.length_a   1.000
_cell.length_b   1.000
_cell.length_c   1.000
_cell.angle_alpha   90.00
_cell.angle_beta   90.00
_cell.angle_gamma   90.00
#
_symmetry.space_group_name_H-M   'P 1'
#
loop_
_entity.id
_entity.type
_entity.pdbx_description
1 polymer ?
#
loop_
_entity_poly.entity_id
_entity_poly.type
_entity_poly.pdbx_seq_one_letter_code
_entity_poly.pdbx_strand_id
1 'polypeptide(L)'
;MKNSKIIIIVLAVLLVLSIGYSVYTKIDNTKFVTQLSSEKDQVKSELDSMIAQYDVQISKNTVLNDDLVKSRAEVVAIRDSLMQNRKVNYAAIRKLKSKLAKLEKLNKHLFFLVDSTKQANARLALTIDSTQVLVELKDDTIKNLVGENIILSKNIENGSALQLTALSANGVKLKSNGQLLLTTKASRADRIRVCAVVTKNVLAAKADRE
;
A
#
# COMPACT_ATOMS: atom_id res chain seq x y z
N MET A 1 -43.07 -7.77 -10.48
CA MET A 1 -42.23 -8.99 -10.32
C MET A 1 -42.90 -10.08 -9.46
N LYS A 2 -44.23 -10.32 -9.57
CA LYS A 2 -44.95 -11.35 -8.79
C LYS A 2 -45.38 -12.57 -9.64
N ASN A 3 -45.31 -12.47 -10.97
CA ASN A 3 -45.84 -13.49 -11.88
C ASN A 3 -44.81 -14.56 -12.30
N SER A 4 -43.50 -14.30 -12.16
CA SER A 4 -42.45 -15.28 -12.49
C SER A 4 -42.35 -16.44 -11.49
N LYS A 5 -42.65 -16.19 -10.22
CA LYS A 5 -42.66 -17.25 -9.18
C LYS A 5 -43.82 -18.22 -9.36
N ILE A 6 -44.98 -17.74 -9.84
CA ILE A 6 -46.15 -18.57 -10.14
C ILE A 6 -45.88 -19.43 -11.37
N ILE A 7 -45.25 -18.86 -12.42
CA ILE A 7 -44.86 -19.59 -13.63
C ILE A 7 -43.87 -20.73 -13.31
N ILE A 8 -42.88 -20.50 -12.41
CA ILE A 8 -41.91 -21.53 -11.98
C ILE A 8 -42.59 -22.65 -11.18
N ILE A 9 -43.58 -22.32 -10.34
CA ILE A 9 -44.33 -23.31 -9.56
C ILE A 9 -45.24 -24.15 -10.48
N VAL A 10 -45.91 -23.52 -11.45
CA VAL A 10 -46.73 -24.20 -12.46
C VAL A 10 -45.87 -25.09 -13.37
N LEU A 11 -44.67 -24.63 -13.77
CA LEU A 11 -43.69 -25.43 -14.52
C LEU A 11 -43.15 -26.62 -13.72
N ALA A 12 -42.91 -26.45 -12.41
CA ALA A 12 -42.48 -27.54 -11.54
C ALA A 12 -43.57 -28.61 -11.35
N VAL A 13 -44.84 -28.19 -11.25
CA VAL A 13 -45.98 -29.12 -11.16
C VAL A 13 -46.22 -29.85 -12.49
N LEU A 14 -46.07 -29.16 -13.62
CA LEU A 14 -46.10 -29.77 -14.97
C LEU A 14 -44.96 -30.77 -15.18
N LEU A 15 -43.75 -30.48 -14.67
CA LEU A 15 -42.62 -31.40 -14.72
C LEU A 15 -42.87 -32.68 -13.90
N VAL A 16 -43.45 -32.55 -12.71
CA VAL A 16 -43.77 -33.71 -11.86
C VAL A 16 -44.91 -34.55 -12.47
N LEU A 17 -45.90 -33.92 -13.10
CA LEU A 17 -46.98 -34.62 -13.80
C LEU A 17 -46.49 -35.28 -15.10
N SER A 18 -45.58 -34.65 -15.84
CA SER A 18 -44.95 -35.22 -17.04
C SER A 18 -44.05 -36.40 -16.70
N ILE A 19 -43.27 -36.32 -15.62
CA ILE A 19 -42.47 -37.44 -15.10
C ILE A 19 -43.40 -38.56 -14.61
N GLY A 20 -44.49 -38.24 -13.90
CA GLY A 20 -45.46 -39.23 -13.44
C GLY A 20 -46.17 -39.98 -14.58
N TYR A 21 -46.50 -39.28 -15.67
CA TYR A 21 -47.09 -39.88 -16.87
C TYR A 21 -46.07 -40.75 -17.63
N SER A 22 -44.82 -40.29 -17.75
CA SER A 22 -43.72 -41.05 -18.38
C SER A 22 -43.29 -42.29 -17.58
N VAL A 23 -43.48 -42.29 -16.25
CA VAL A 23 -43.24 -43.45 -15.36
C VAL A 23 -44.37 -44.47 -15.45
N TYR A 24 -45.61 -44.04 -15.71
CA TYR A 24 -46.77 -44.94 -15.82
C TYR A 24 -46.73 -45.77 -17.12
N THR A 25 -46.15 -45.22 -18.18
CA THR A 25 -45.78 -45.96 -19.39
C THR A 25 -44.45 -46.67 -19.19
N LYS A 26 -44.51 -47.83 -18.50
CA LYS A 26 -43.72 -49.05 -18.74
C LYS A 26 -42.38 -48.92 -19.50
N ILE A 27 -41.36 -49.66 -19.01
CA ILE A 27 -40.15 -50.10 -19.75
C ILE A 27 -38.97 -49.11 -19.66
N ASP A 28 -38.03 -49.32 -18.70
CA ASP A 28 -36.58 -49.01 -18.82
C ASP A 28 -35.89 -48.71 -17.46
N ASN A 29 -35.83 -49.69 -16.55
CA ASN A 29 -34.97 -49.59 -15.36
C ASN A 29 -33.47 -49.44 -15.69
N THR A 30 -33.06 -49.83 -16.91
CA THR A 30 -31.68 -49.74 -17.40
C THR A 30 -31.29 -48.31 -17.78
N LYS A 31 -32.20 -47.53 -18.40
CA LYS A 31 -31.93 -46.13 -18.78
C LYS A 31 -31.87 -45.19 -17.57
N PHE A 32 -32.62 -45.50 -16.51
CA PHE A 32 -32.57 -44.75 -15.25
C PHE A 32 -31.22 -44.93 -14.52
N VAL A 33 -30.69 -46.17 -14.48
CA VAL A 33 -29.38 -46.44 -13.89
C VAL A 33 -28.25 -45.81 -14.71
N THR A 34 -28.34 -45.82 -16.04
CA THR A 34 -27.34 -45.18 -16.91
C THR A 34 -27.42 -43.65 -16.86
N GLN A 35 -28.61 -43.04 -16.76
CA GLN A 35 -28.75 -41.60 -16.52
C GLN A 35 -28.20 -41.19 -15.17
N LEU A 36 -28.46 -41.96 -14.11
CA LEU A 36 -27.94 -41.69 -12.77
C LEU A 36 -26.41 -41.88 -12.70
N SER A 37 -25.86 -42.84 -13.45
CA SER A 37 -24.41 -43.01 -13.61
C SER A 37 -23.79 -41.84 -14.38
N SER A 38 -24.42 -41.40 -15.47
CA SER A 38 -23.99 -40.25 -16.27
C SER A 38 -23.99 -38.96 -15.45
N GLU A 39 -25.03 -38.71 -14.66
CA GLU A 39 -25.08 -37.57 -13.73
C GLU A 39 -23.99 -37.66 -12.66
N LYS A 40 -23.66 -38.86 -12.17
CA LYS A 40 -22.55 -39.07 -11.22
C LYS A 40 -21.19 -38.75 -11.86
N ASP A 41 -20.98 -39.16 -13.10
CA ASP A 41 -19.74 -38.90 -13.83
C ASP A 41 -19.57 -37.41 -14.18
N GLN A 42 -20.67 -36.71 -14.50
CA GLN A 42 -20.67 -35.25 -14.67
C GLN A 42 -20.28 -34.53 -13.39
N VAL A 43 -20.89 -34.89 -12.25
CA VAL A 43 -20.55 -34.30 -10.93
C VAL A 43 -19.09 -34.58 -10.57
N LYS A 44 -18.56 -35.77 -10.91
CA LYS A 44 -17.15 -36.10 -10.70
C LYS A 44 -16.23 -35.21 -11.55
N SER A 45 -16.55 -35.02 -12.83
CA SER A 45 -15.79 -34.15 -13.72
C SER A 45 -15.77 -32.70 -13.25
N GLU A 46 -16.90 -32.18 -12.77
CA GLU A 46 -16.99 -30.84 -12.17
C GLU A 46 -16.13 -30.72 -10.91
N LEU A 47 -16.14 -31.73 -10.03
CA LEU A 47 -15.29 -31.78 -8.83
C LEU A 47 -13.80 -31.82 -9.19
N ASP A 48 -13.40 -32.61 -10.18
CA ASP A 48 -12.01 -32.72 -10.63
C ASP A 48 -11.53 -31.41 -11.29
N SER A 49 -12.38 -30.75 -12.08
CA SER A 49 -12.12 -29.41 -12.64
C SER A 49 -11.93 -28.37 -11.54
N MET A 50 -12.74 -28.43 -10.48
CA MET A 50 -12.64 -27.53 -9.33
C MET A 50 -11.34 -27.76 -8.55
N ILE A 51 -10.91 -29.01 -8.36
CA ILE A 51 -9.61 -29.35 -7.75
C ILE A 51 -8.46 -28.79 -8.59
N ALA A 52 -8.50 -28.96 -9.92
CA ALA A 52 -7.46 -28.43 -10.82
C ALA A 52 -7.38 -26.89 -10.76
N GLN A 53 -8.52 -26.20 -10.67
CA GLN A 53 -8.54 -24.75 -10.48
C GLN A 53 -7.87 -24.33 -9.17
N TYR A 54 -8.09 -25.06 -8.07
CA TYR A 54 -7.38 -24.79 -6.82
C TYR A 54 -5.89 -25.03 -6.93
N ASP A 55 -5.45 -26.12 -7.56
CA ASP A 55 -4.03 -26.44 -7.71
C ASP A 55 -3.30 -25.33 -8.51
N VAL A 56 -3.95 -24.79 -9.55
CA VAL A 56 -3.44 -23.63 -10.31
C VAL A 56 -3.38 -22.37 -9.45
N GLN A 57 -4.37 -22.11 -8.60
CA GLN A 57 -4.40 -20.91 -7.77
C GLN A 57 -3.44 -21.00 -6.57
N ILE A 58 -3.28 -22.18 -5.99
CA ILE A 58 -2.29 -22.48 -4.94
C ILE A 58 -0.86 -22.32 -5.48
N SER A 59 -0.57 -22.81 -6.69
CA SER A 59 0.77 -22.63 -7.29
C SER A 59 1.08 -21.18 -7.67
N LYS A 60 0.06 -20.38 -8.04
CA LYS A 60 0.23 -18.96 -8.38
C LYS A 60 0.36 -18.03 -7.17
N ASN A 61 -0.18 -18.41 -6.01
CA ASN A 61 -0.01 -17.68 -4.75
C ASN A 61 0.98 -18.43 -3.86
N THR A 62 2.25 -18.04 -3.91
CA THR A 62 3.32 -18.57 -3.03
C THR A 62 3.01 -18.38 -1.54
N VAL A 63 2.19 -17.36 -1.22
CA VAL A 63 1.53 -17.23 0.09
C VAL A 63 0.29 -18.12 0.08
N LEU A 64 0.48 -19.37 0.47
CA LEU A 64 -0.60 -20.31 0.76
C LEU A 64 -1.61 -19.63 1.69
N ASN A 65 -2.88 -19.51 1.27
CA ASN A 65 -3.95 -19.21 2.19
C ASN A 65 -4.46 -20.55 2.75
N ASP A 66 -4.27 -20.79 4.05
CA ASP A 66 -4.71 -22.01 4.75
C ASP A 66 -6.16 -22.37 4.46
N ASP A 67 -7.00 -21.36 4.21
CA ASP A 67 -8.42 -21.53 3.90
C ASP A 67 -8.65 -22.16 2.51
N LEU A 68 -7.78 -21.89 1.52
CA LEU A 68 -7.85 -22.53 0.21
C LEU A 68 -7.44 -24.01 0.30
N VAL A 69 -6.44 -24.33 1.13
CA VAL A 69 -6.00 -25.71 1.36
C VAL A 69 -7.07 -26.52 2.09
N LYS A 70 -7.68 -25.93 3.14
CA LYS A 70 -8.82 -26.55 3.86
C LYS A 70 -10.01 -26.77 2.93
N SER A 71 -10.38 -25.77 2.13
CA SER A 71 -11.48 -25.89 1.17
C SER A 71 -11.23 -26.99 0.13
N ARG A 72 -10.00 -27.09 -0.40
CA ARG A 72 -9.60 -28.19 -1.29
C ARG A 72 -9.73 -29.55 -0.60
N ALA A 73 -9.26 -29.67 0.65
CA ALA A 73 -9.34 -30.92 1.41
C ALA A 73 -10.80 -31.36 1.64
N GLU A 74 -11.71 -30.42 1.90
CA GLU A 74 -13.14 -30.71 2.02
C GLU A 74 -13.75 -31.22 0.70
N VAL A 75 -13.38 -30.62 -0.44
CA VAL A 75 -13.82 -31.07 -1.77
C VAL A 75 -13.36 -32.51 -2.05
N VAL A 76 -12.09 -32.81 -1.73
CA VAL A 76 -11.52 -34.16 -1.89
C VAL A 76 -12.25 -35.16 -1.00
N ALA A 77 -12.50 -34.83 0.27
CA ALA A 77 -13.24 -35.69 1.18
C ALA A 77 -14.67 -35.98 0.71
N ILE A 78 -15.35 -34.99 0.13
CA ILE A 78 -16.68 -35.15 -0.46
C ILE A 78 -16.63 -36.07 -1.69
N ARG A 79 -15.63 -35.90 -2.57
CA ARG A 79 -15.42 -36.75 -3.74
C ARG A 79 -15.15 -38.20 -3.35
N ASP A 80 -14.33 -38.43 -2.34
CA ASP A 80 -13.99 -39.79 -1.87
C ASP A 80 -15.19 -40.49 -1.23
N SER A 81 -16.02 -39.73 -0.49
CA SER A 81 -17.28 -40.20 0.08
C SER A 81 -18.29 -40.65 -1.00
N LEU A 82 -18.26 -40.05 -2.19
CA LEU A 82 -19.09 -40.42 -3.34
C LEU A 82 -18.60 -41.68 -4.07
N MET A 83 -17.29 -41.94 -4.03
CA MET A 83 -16.68 -43.14 -4.63
C MET A 83 -16.96 -44.39 -3.79
N GLN A 84 -16.97 -44.27 -2.46
CA GLN A 84 -17.20 -45.41 -1.56
C GLN A 84 -18.67 -45.83 -1.42
N ASN A 85 -19.63 -44.93 -1.58
CA ASN A 85 -21.06 -45.26 -1.41
C ASN A 85 -21.69 -45.80 -2.71
N ARG A 86 -21.76 -47.14 -2.83
CA ARG A 86 -22.37 -47.88 -3.95
C ARG A 86 -23.91 -47.84 -4.01
N LYS A 87 -24.61 -47.41 -2.96
CA LYS A 87 -26.08 -47.32 -2.89
C LYS A 87 -26.52 -45.86 -2.86
N VAL A 88 -26.89 -45.34 -4.02
CA VAL A 88 -27.20 -43.92 -4.24
C VAL A 88 -28.60 -43.61 -3.70
N ASN A 89 -28.68 -42.91 -2.57
CA ASN A 89 -29.94 -42.41 -2.02
C ASN A 89 -30.15 -40.96 -2.48
N TYR A 90 -31.25 -40.66 -3.18
CA TYR A 90 -31.52 -39.35 -3.81
C TYR A 90 -31.43 -38.17 -2.82
N ALA A 91 -31.84 -38.39 -1.56
CA ALA A 91 -31.73 -37.40 -0.49
C ALA A 91 -30.26 -37.04 -0.15
N ALA A 92 -29.33 -37.98 -0.27
CA ALA A 92 -27.91 -37.75 -0.07
C ALA A 92 -27.32 -36.91 -1.22
N ILE A 93 -27.69 -37.21 -2.47
CA ILE A 93 -27.29 -36.38 -3.64
C ILE A 93 -27.79 -34.95 -3.48
N ARG A 94 -29.06 -34.75 -3.10
CA ARG A 94 -29.63 -33.41 -2.95
C ARG A 94 -28.92 -32.58 -1.86
N LYS A 95 -28.62 -33.21 -0.72
CA LYS A 95 -27.82 -32.57 0.35
C LYS A 95 -26.42 -32.22 -0.14
N LEU A 96 -25.78 -33.09 -0.92
CA LEU A 96 -24.45 -32.83 -1.49
C LEU A 96 -24.46 -31.71 -2.53
N LYS A 97 -25.41 -31.69 -3.47
CA LYS A 97 -25.58 -30.57 -4.42
C LYS A 97 -25.74 -29.23 -3.68
N SER A 98 -26.48 -29.23 -2.57
CA SER A 98 -26.63 -28.02 -1.74
C SER A 98 -25.34 -27.60 -1.03
N LYS A 99 -24.52 -28.56 -0.59
CA LYS A 99 -23.20 -28.28 -0.01
C LYS A 99 -22.22 -27.77 -1.06
N LEU A 100 -22.21 -28.36 -2.26
CA LEU A 100 -21.38 -27.95 -3.38
C LEU A 100 -21.72 -26.51 -3.80
N ALA A 101 -23.00 -26.18 -3.96
CA ALA A 101 -23.42 -24.82 -4.29
C ALA A 101 -23.01 -23.79 -3.22
N LYS A 102 -23.06 -24.15 -1.93
CA LYS A 102 -22.57 -23.30 -0.84
C LYS A 102 -21.05 -23.12 -0.92
N LEU A 103 -20.32 -24.19 -1.16
CA LEU A 103 -18.87 -24.18 -1.27
C LEU A 103 -18.42 -23.36 -2.49
N GLU A 104 -19.06 -23.54 -3.64
CA GLU A 104 -18.83 -22.73 -4.84
C GLU A 104 -19.04 -21.23 -4.57
N LYS A 105 -20.10 -20.87 -3.83
CA LYS A 105 -20.36 -19.47 -3.45
C LYS A 105 -19.28 -18.92 -2.51
N LEU A 106 -18.86 -19.71 -1.51
CA LEU A 106 -17.77 -19.33 -0.61
C LEU A 106 -16.46 -19.15 -1.38
N ASN A 107 -16.17 -20.01 -2.34
CA ASN A 107 -14.97 -19.90 -3.17
C ASN A 107 -14.96 -18.66 -4.03
N LYS A 108 -16.08 -18.35 -4.71
CA LYS A 108 -16.18 -17.11 -5.49
C LYS A 108 -15.92 -15.89 -4.61
N HIS A 109 -16.40 -15.92 -3.38
CA HIS A 109 -16.13 -14.85 -2.41
C HIS A 109 -14.66 -14.81 -1.97
N LEU A 110 -14.04 -15.95 -1.67
CA LEU A 110 -12.63 -16.02 -1.29
C LEU A 110 -11.71 -15.56 -2.44
N PHE A 111 -12.00 -15.98 -3.68
CA PHE A 111 -11.26 -15.51 -4.86
C PHE A 111 -11.38 -13.99 -5.04
N PHE A 112 -12.60 -13.45 -4.92
CA PHE A 112 -12.80 -12.00 -4.97
C PHE A 112 -12.01 -11.26 -3.89
N LEU A 113 -11.99 -11.79 -2.66
CA LEU A 113 -11.24 -11.18 -1.56
C LEU A 113 -9.72 -11.22 -1.80
N VAL A 114 -9.20 -12.36 -2.31
CA VAL A 114 -7.79 -12.50 -2.67
C VAL A 114 -7.42 -11.52 -3.79
N ASP A 115 -8.22 -11.42 -4.84
CA ASP A 115 -7.97 -10.50 -5.95
C ASP A 115 -8.01 -9.04 -5.49
N SER A 116 -9.00 -8.68 -4.67
CA SER A 116 -9.13 -7.34 -4.10
C SER A 116 -7.95 -7.00 -3.19
N THR A 117 -7.53 -7.93 -2.34
CA THR A 117 -6.37 -7.75 -1.44
C THR A 117 -5.08 -7.62 -2.25
N LYS A 118 -4.92 -8.41 -3.31
CA LYS A 118 -3.77 -8.32 -4.22
C LYS A 118 -3.72 -6.98 -4.93
N GLN A 119 -4.87 -6.48 -5.41
CA GLN A 119 -4.97 -5.16 -6.02
C GLN A 119 -4.64 -4.05 -5.01
N ALA A 120 -5.13 -4.15 -3.78
CA ALA A 120 -4.80 -3.21 -2.71
C ALA A 120 -3.29 -3.21 -2.40
N ASN A 121 -2.68 -4.39 -2.29
CA ASN A 121 -1.24 -4.52 -2.05
C ASN A 121 -0.40 -3.97 -3.21
N ALA A 122 -0.80 -4.22 -4.47
CA ALA A 122 -0.12 -3.65 -5.62
C ALA A 122 -0.22 -2.11 -5.65
N ARG A 123 -1.38 -1.55 -5.31
CA ARG A 123 -1.56 -0.11 -5.19
C ARG A 123 -0.71 0.48 -4.06
N LEU A 124 -0.65 -0.21 -2.91
CA LEU A 124 0.18 0.21 -1.79
C LEU A 124 1.67 0.19 -2.17
N ALA A 125 2.14 -0.84 -2.87
CA ALA A 125 3.53 -0.92 -3.35
C ALA A 125 3.87 0.27 -4.26
N LEU A 126 3.02 0.58 -5.25
CA LEU A 126 3.20 1.76 -6.12
C LEU A 126 3.20 3.09 -5.34
N THR A 127 2.36 3.18 -4.31
CA THR A 127 2.29 4.37 -3.45
C THR A 127 3.57 4.52 -2.62
N ILE A 128 4.12 3.42 -2.11
CA ILE A 128 5.40 3.42 -1.37
C ILE A 128 6.52 3.86 -2.30
N ASP A 129 6.64 3.26 -3.49
CA ASP A 129 7.70 3.60 -4.46
C ASP A 129 7.64 5.08 -4.85
N SER A 130 6.46 5.59 -5.20
CA SER A 130 6.27 7.01 -5.55
C SER A 130 6.54 7.95 -4.37
N THR A 131 6.18 7.55 -3.15
CA THR A 131 6.45 8.35 -1.94
C THR A 131 7.94 8.38 -1.63
N GLN A 132 8.65 7.27 -1.81
CA GLN A 132 10.10 7.21 -1.61
C GLN A 132 10.84 8.13 -2.57
N VAL A 133 10.50 8.11 -3.87
CA VAL A 133 11.07 9.04 -4.86
C VAL A 133 10.78 10.50 -4.49
N LEU A 134 9.57 10.79 -4.00
CA LEU A 134 9.21 12.14 -3.57
C LEU A 134 10.00 12.57 -2.33
N VAL A 135 10.24 11.68 -1.36
CA VAL A 135 11.05 11.95 -0.18
C VAL A 135 12.51 12.22 -0.58
N GLU A 136 13.10 11.40 -1.44
CA GLU A 136 14.47 11.61 -1.94
C GLU A 136 14.62 12.95 -2.64
N LEU A 137 13.67 13.33 -3.51
CA LEU A 137 13.64 14.64 -4.14
C LEU A 137 13.55 15.78 -3.11
N LYS A 138 12.73 15.63 -2.08
CA LYS A 138 12.59 16.64 -1.01
C LYS A 138 13.87 16.76 -0.20
N ASP A 139 14.50 15.66 0.17
CA ASP A 139 15.77 15.67 0.90
C ASP A 139 16.88 16.37 0.10
N ASP A 140 16.95 16.15 -1.21
CA ASP A 140 17.91 16.84 -2.06
C ASP A 140 17.63 18.34 -2.16
N THR A 141 16.35 18.74 -2.27
CA THR A 141 16.00 20.16 -2.21
C THR A 141 16.35 20.79 -0.86
N ILE A 142 16.15 20.08 0.25
CA ILE A 142 16.50 20.55 1.59
C ILE A 142 18.02 20.71 1.71
N LYS A 143 18.81 19.72 1.26
CA LYS A 143 20.28 19.81 1.25
C LYS A 143 20.77 21.01 0.45
N ASN A 144 20.19 21.25 -0.73
CA ASN A 144 20.53 22.40 -1.56
C ASN A 144 20.18 23.72 -0.85
N LEU A 145 18.97 23.85 -0.30
CA LEU A 145 18.55 25.04 0.43
C LEU A 145 19.41 25.29 1.66
N VAL A 146 19.79 24.24 2.40
CA VAL A 146 20.71 24.35 3.54
C VAL A 146 22.10 24.81 3.07
N GLY A 147 22.62 24.25 1.98
CA GLY A 147 23.88 24.67 1.38
C GLY A 147 23.87 26.15 0.94
N GLU A 148 22.82 26.56 0.24
CA GLU A 148 22.61 27.95 -0.16
C GLU A 148 22.49 28.88 1.06
N ASN A 149 21.77 28.46 2.11
CA ASN A 149 21.62 29.25 3.32
C ASN A 149 22.95 29.42 4.06
N ILE A 150 23.80 28.38 4.11
CA ILE A 150 25.15 28.47 4.69
C ILE A 150 26.01 29.47 3.89
N ILE A 151 25.99 29.38 2.55
CA ILE A 151 26.73 30.30 1.69
C ILE A 151 26.22 31.74 1.88
N LEU A 152 24.90 31.93 1.88
CA LEU A 152 24.28 33.24 2.06
C LEU A 152 24.60 33.82 3.44
N SER A 153 24.52 33.01 4.50
CA SER A 153 24.87 33.41 5.86
C SER A 153 26.33 33.84 5.95
N LYS A 154 27.25 33.10 5.33
CA LYS A 154 28.67 33.46 5.28
C LYS A 154 28.91 34.76 4.48
N ASN A 155 28.18 34.94 3.38
CA ASN A 155 28.26 36.18 2.60
C ASN A 155 27.71 37.38 3.37
N ILE A 156 26.62 37.20 4.13
CA ILE A 156 26.06 38.23 5.01
C ILE A 156 27.05 38.53 6.14
N GLU A 157 27.65 37.53 6.77
CA GLU A 157 28.65 37.72 7.82
C GLU A 157 29.84 38.55 7.31
N ASN A 158 30.42 38.16 6.17
CA ASN A 158 31.51 38.90 5.53
C ASN A 158 31.07 40.32 5.10
N GLY A 159 29.85 40.46 4.56
CA GLY A 159 29.29 41.73 4.13
C GLY A 159 28.88 42.65 5.29
N SER A 160 28.62 42.08 6.48
CA SER A 160 28.29 42.82 7.71
C SER A 160 29.52 43.40 8.40
N ALA A 161 30.72 42.92 8.05
CA ALA A 161 31.96 43.45 8.60
C ALA A 161 32.09 44.96 8.28
N LEU A 162 32.41 45.75 9.29
CA LEU A 162 32.56 47.19 9.15
C LEU A 162 33.86 47.52 8.44
N GLN A 163 33.77 48.27 7.35
CA GLN A 163 34.95 48.78 6.65
C GLN A 163 35.36 50.12 7.27
N LEU A 164 36.58 50.16 7.79
CA LEU A 164 37.20 51.38 8.32
C LEU A 164 37.97 52.08 7.21
N THR A 165 37.68 53.35 6.99
CA THR A 165 38.44 54.22 6.08
C THR A 165 39.20 55.27 6.89
N ALA A 166 40.31 55.77 6.35
CA ALA A 166 41.18 56.76 6.99
C ALA A 166 41.65 56.37 8.42
N LEU A 167 42.04 55.10 8.60
CA LEU A 167 42.64 54.63 9.86
C LEU A 167 43.96 55.35 10.10
N SER A 168 44.05 56.08 11.22
CA SER A 168 45.28 56.71 11.67
C SER A 168 45.54 56.34 13.13
N ALA A 169 46.73 55.84 13.41
CA ALA A 169 47.21 55.53 14.75
C ALA A 169 48.37 56.46 15.07
N ASN A 170 48.18 57.32 16.07
CA ASN A 170 49.19 58.30 16.46
C ASN A 170 49.55 58.14 17.93
N GLY A 171 50.84 58.22 18.24
CA GLY A 171 51.32 58.31 19.62
C GLY A 171 50.91 59.63 20.25
N VAL A 172 50.36 59.58 21.47
CA VAL A 172 49.97 60.76 22.24
C VAL A 172 50.62 60.72 23.62
N LYS A 173 51.10 61.88 24.06
CA LYS A 173 51.59 62.14 25.41
C LYS A 173 50.46 62.72 26.26
N LEU A 174 50.26 62.20 27.47
CA LEU A 174 49.27 62.69 28.43
C LEU A 174 49.91 63.75 29.33
N LYS A 175 49.40 64.98 29.31
CA LYS A 175 49.81 66.02 30.25
C LYS A 175 49.09 65.87 31.59
N SER A 176 49.66 66.45 32.66
CA SER A 176 49.07 66.44 34.01
C SER A 176 47.67 67.07 34.09
N ASN A 177 47.31 67.92 33.12
CA ASN A 177 45.99 68.52 32.96
C ASN A 177 45.01 67.67 32.14
N GLY A 178 45.37 66.43 31.79
CA GLY A 178 44.56 65.50 31.00
C GLY A 178 44.58 65.72 29.49
N GLN A 179 45.25 66.77 28.98
CA GLN A 179 45.32 67.02 27.54
C GLN A 179 46.26 66.03 26.83
N LEU A 180 45.83 65.57 25.65
CA LEU A 180 46.56 64.63 24.80
C LEU A 180 47.29 65.40 23.68
N LEU A 181 48.62 65.26 23.63
CA LEU A 181 49.48 65.91 22.62
C LEU A 181 50.12 64.88 21.70
N LEU A 182 50.00 65.06 20.38
CA LEU A 182 50.60 64.16 19.40
C LEU A 182 52.13 64.18 19.51
N THR A 183 52.75 63.01 19.45
CA THR A 183 54.21 62.87 19.46
C THR A 183 54.66 61.79 18.49
N THR A 184 55.74 62.06 17.76
CA THR A 184 56.36 61.14 16.81
C THR A 184 57.48 60.30 17.44
N LYS A 185 57.90 60.63 18.67
CA LYS A 185 58.97 59.91 19.38
C LYS A 185 58.38 58.82 20.28
N ALA A 186 58.69 57.56 19.98
CA ALA A 186 58.20 56.40 20.73
C ALA A 186 58.46 56.48 22.24
N SER A 187 59.64 56.97 22.66
CA SER A 187 60.02 57.11 24.08
C SER A 187 59.24 58.19 24.85
N ARG A 188 58.45 59.03 24.17
CA ARG A 188 57.66 60.10 24.79
C ARG A 188 56.15 59.89 24.65
N ALA A 189 55.72 58.81 24.01
CA ALA A 189 54.31 58.48 23.84
C ALA A 189 53.83 57.68 25.06
N ASP A 190 52.76 58.14 25.70
CA ASP A 190 52.17 57.46 26.86
C ASP A 190 51.00 56.56 26.45
N ARG A 191 50.29 56.92 25.36
CA ARG A 191 49.14 56.17 24.81
C ARG A 191 49.12 56.25 23.28
N ILE A 192 48.34 55.38 22.65
CA ILE A 192 48.07 55.42 21.21
C ILE A 192 46.63 55.89 21.01
N ARG A 193 46.44 56.97 20.24
CA ARG A 193 45.13 57.40 19.78
C ARG A 193 44.89 56.82 18.40
N VAL A 194 43.84 56.01 18.27
CA VAL A 194 43.36 55.47 16.99
C VAL A 194 42.13 56.26 16.58
N CYS A 195 42.20 56.89 15.41
CA CYS A 195 41.06 57.56 14.78
C CYS A 195 40.73 56.81 13.48
N ALA A 196 39.44 56.49 13.28
CA ALA A 196 38.96 55.83 12.08
C ALA A 196 37.58 56.38 11.69
N VAL A 197 37.27 56.36 10.40
CA VAL A 197 35.94 56.69 9.86
C VAL A 197 35.24 55.40 9.48
N VAL A 198 34.09 55.14 10.09
CA VAL A 198 33.23 53.98 9.79
C VAL A 198 32.24 54.38 8.70
N THR A 199 32.23 53.68 7.56
CA THR A 199 31.25 53.93 6.51
C THR A 199 29.91 53.25 6.82
N LYS A 200 28.82 53.75 6.24
CA LYS A 200 27.48 53.19 6.45
C LYS A 200 27.41 51.77 5.89
N ASN A 201 27.17 50.78 6.75
CA ASN A 201 26.87 49.40 6.37
C ASN A 201 25.42 49.06 6.78
N VAL A 202 24.59 48.66 5.80
CA VAL A 202 23.18 48.30 6.02
C VAL A 202 23.00 46.86 6.51
N LEU A 203 24.01 46.01 6.32
CA LEU A 203 24.01 44.60 6.74
C LEU A 203 24.61 44.39 8.14
N ALA A 204 25.27 45.42 8.69
CA ALA A 204 25.84 45.37 10.02
C ALA A 204 24.74 45.34 11.09
N ALA A 205 24.95 44.55 12.15
CA ALA A 205 24.05 44.51 13.29
C ALA A 205 23.94 45.92 13.94
N LYS A 206 22.73 46.30 14.35
CA LYS A 206 22.55 47.52 15.13
C LYS A 206 23.22 47.30 16.49
N ALA A 207 24.21 48.13 16.81
CA ALA A 207 24.76 48.18 18.16
C ALA A 207 23.76 48.85 19.10
N ASP A 208 23.53 48.24 20.27
CA ASP A 208 22.88 48.92 21.38
C ASP A 208 23.77 50.09 21.81
N ARG A 209 23.22 51.30 21.79
CA ARG A 209 23.92 52.49 22.24
C ARG A 209 23.70 52.60 23.75
N GLU A 210 24.73 52.30 24.53
CA GLU A 210 24.88 52.84 25.89
C GLU A 210 25.46 54.26 25.83
#